data_AF-A0A7H9CJD0-F1
#
_entry.id   AF-A0A7H9CJD0-F1
#
_cell.length_a   1.000
_cell.length_b   1.000
_cell.length_c   1.000
_cell.angle_alpha   90.00
_cell.angle_beta   90.00
_cell.angle_gamma   90.00
#
_symmetry.space_group_name_H-M   'P 1'
#
loop_
_entity.id
_entity.type
_entity.pdbx_description
1 polymer ?
#
loop_
_entity_poly.entity_id
_entity_poly.type
_entity_poly.pdbx_seq_one_letter_code
_entity_poly.pdbx_strand_id
1 'polypeptide(L)'
;MLKIKFFIFLFISIAFSSCAQNEKSEQEILQSKINHGKALYAKDCIVCHGQKAEKAYMGEVPPIKDLDFAVRLEMMKQYKNGGLGEKGAYGLANVKQDVMLKLSQDDMEHINLYIQTLISEEKNK
;
A
#
# COMPACT_ATOMS: atom_id res chain seq x y z
N MET A 1 30.02 -32.93 -38.89
CA MET A 1 29.68 -32.01 -40.01
C MET A 1 28.21 -31.62 -39.87
N LEU A 2 27.91 -30.45 -39.31
CA LEU A 2 26.62 -29.78 -39.49
C LEU A 2 26.92 -28.27 -39.49
N LYS A 3 26.81 -27.67 -40.67
CA LYS A 3 27.24 -26.30 -40.96
C LYS A 3 26.16 -25.32 -40.48
N ILE A 4 26.38 -24.64 -39.36
CA ILE A 4 25.60 -23.45 -38.99
C ILE A 4 26.30 -22.25 -39.62
N LYS A 5 25.84 -21.87 -40.81
CA LYS A 5 26.17 -20.62 -41.50
C LYS A 5 24.84 -19.94 -41.81
N PHE A 6 24.82 -18.61 -41.70
CA PHE A 6 23.65 -17.71 -41.82
C PHE A 6 22.71 -17.81 -40.61
N PHE A 7 22.46 -16.77 -39.80
CA PHE A 7 22.30 -15.37 -40.15
C PHE A 7 22.90 -14.49 -39.06
N ILE A 8 23.82 -13.63 -39.46
CA ILE A 8 24.05 -12.35 -38.79
C ILE A 8 22.69 -11.66 -38.78
N PHE A 9 22.00 -11.63 -37.63
CA PHE A 9 20.89 -10.70 -37.41
C PHE A 9 21.51 -9.31 -37.26
N LEU A 10 21.85 -8.79 -38.43
CA LEU A 10 22.14 -7.42 -38.73
C LEU A 10 20.93 -6.60 -38.27
N PHE A 11 21.13 -5.74 -37.27
CA PHE A 11 20.41 -4.49 -37.08
C PHE A 11 18.89 -4.53 -37.35
N ILE A 12 18.11 -5.10 -36.42
CA ILE A 12 16.67 -4.76 -36.33
C ILE A 12 16.51 -3.69 -35.26
N SER A 13 16.49 -2.45 -35.76
CA SER A 13 15.82 -1.26 -35.24
C SER A 13 15.53 -1.22 -33.73
N ILE A 14 16.49 -0.70 -32.99
CA ILE A 14 16.27 -0.05 -31.70
C ILE A 14 15.45 1.22 -31.97
N ALA A 15 14.12 1.09 -31.95
CA ALA A 15 13.19 2.23 -32.01
C ALA A 15 12.03 2.12 -31.00
N PHE A 16 12.17 1.27 -29.97
CA PHE A 16 11.19 1.17 -28.88
C PHE A 16 11.67 1.77 -27.54
N SER A 17 12.90 2.31 -27.50
CA SER A 17 13.60 2.45 -26.23
C SER A 17 13.29 3.71 -25.40
N SER A 18 12.32 4.55 -25.79
CA SER A 18 11.98 5.77 -25.04
C SER A 18 10.67 5.68 -24.24
N CYS A 19 9.76 4.75 -24.57
CA CYS A 19 8.48 4.59 -23.85
C CYS A 19 8.57 3.63 -22.66
N ALA A 20 9.45 2.61 -22.72
CA ALA A 20 9.56 1.59 -21.66
C ALA A 20 10.36 2.04 -20.42
N GLN A 21 11.07 3.18 -20.48
CA GLN A 21 11.85 3.69 -19.35
C GLN A 21 10.97 4.41 -18.33
N ASN A 22 9.88 5.04 -18.77
CA ASN A 22 8.97 5.77 -17.88
C ASN A 22 8.16 4.83 -16.97
N GLU A 23 7.72 3.69 -17.52
CA GLU A 23 6.98 2.66 -16.76
C GLU A 23 7.85 2.07 -15.65
N LYS A 24 9.14 1.81 -15.93
CA LYS A 24 10.04 1.24 -14.93
C LYS A 24 10.29 2.18 -13.75
N SER A 25 10.46 3.48 -14.01
CA SER A 25 10.62 4.47 -12.94
C SER A 25 9.35 4.63 -12.11
N GLU A 26 8.17 4.56 -12.71
CA GLU A 26 6.90 4.64 -11.98
C GLU A 26 6.68 3.41 -11.08
N GLN A 27 7.01 2.22 -11.57
CA GLN A 27 6.95 0.99 -10.78
C GLN A 27 7.95 1.00 -9.62
N GLU A 28 9.18 1.50 -9.83
CA GLU A 28 10.17 1.66 -8.76
C GLU A 28 9.72 2.68 -7.71
N ILE A 29 9.13 3.80 -8.13
CA ILE A 29 8.54 4.79 -7.21
C ILE A 29 7.40 4.18 -6.41
N LEU A 30 6.46 3.49 -7.06
CA LEU A 30 5.34 2.83 -6.38
C LEU A 30 5.83 1.79 -5.36
N GLN A 31 6.82 0.97 -5.75
CA GLN A 31 7.40 0.00 -4.85
C GLN A 31 8.11 0.66 -3.66
N SER A 32 8.80 1.78 -3.88
CA SER A 32 9.39 2.59 -2.80
C SER A 32 8.32 3.09 -1.82
N LYS A 33 7.20 3.62 -2.32
CA LYS A 33 6.05 4.04 -1.49
C LYS A 33 5.47 2.88 -0.68
N ILE A 34 5.29 1.71 -1.30
CA ILE A 34 4.81 0.49 -0.61
C ILE A 34 5.79 0.06 0.48
N ASN A 35 7.10 0.08 0.20
CA ASN A 35 8.13 -0.29 1.18
C ASN A 35 8.16 0.67 2.37
N HIS A 36 7.99 1.98 2.12
CA HIS A 36 7.85 2.98 3.18
C HIS A 36 6.61 2.71 4.03
N GLY A 37 5.45 2.50 3.40
CA GLY A 37 4.20 2.14 4.07
C GLY A 37 4.31 0.86 4.91
N LYS A 38 5.01 -0.15 4.40
CA LYS A 38 5.31 -1.39 5.12
C LYS A 38 6.11 -1.14 6.40
N ALA A 39 7.14 -0.30 6.33
CA ALA A 39 7.97 0.03 7.48
C ALA A 39 7.16 0.75 8.58
N LEU A 40 6.33 1.72 8.18
CA LEU A 40 5.43 2.43 9.10
C LEU A 40 4.39 1.49 9.73
N TYR A 41 3.77 0.63 8.91
CA TYR A 41 2.79 -0.34 9.37
C TYR A 41 3.37 -1.29 10.42
N ALA A 42 4.58 -1.79 10.17
CA ALA A 42 5.28 -2.70 11.08
C ALA A 42 5.64 -2.05 12.42
N LYS A 43 5.79 -0.72 12.46
CA LYS A 43 6.15 0.01 13.67
C LYS A 43 4.97 0.25 14.60
N ASP A 44 3.87 0.81 14.08
CA ASP A 44 2.80 1.36 14.91
C ASP A 44 1.43 0.68 14.69
N CYS A 45 1.22 -0.02 13.57
CA CYS A 45 -0.10 -0.54 13.18
C CYS A 45 -0.28 -2.02 13.51
N ILE A 46 0.77 -2.83 13.30
CA ILE A 46 0.74 -4.29 13.37
C ILE A 46 0.26 -4.84 14.72
N VAL A 47 0.57 -4.14 15.81
CA VAL A 47 0.23 -4.57 17.17
C VAL A 47 -1.28 -4.72 17.35
N CYS A 48 -2.05 -3.75 16.85
CA CYS A 48 -3.50 -3.73 16.94
C CYS A 48 -4.19 -4.37 15.72
N HIS A 49 -3.63 -4.22 14.52
CA HIS A 49 -4.31 -4.64 13.28
C HIS A 49 -3.88 -6.01 12.74
N GLY A 50 -2.80 -6.60 13.25
CA GLY A 50 -2.30 -7.90 12.79
C GLY A 50 -1.30 -7.79 11.65
N GLN A 51 -0.67 -8.90 11.26
CA GLN A 51 0.35 -8.90 10.21
C GLN A 51 -0.23 -8.66 8.82
N LYS A 52 -1.49 -9.04 8.62
CA LYS A 52 -2.24 -8.98 7.38
C LYS A 52 -3.43 -8.01 7.46
N ALA A 53 -3.46 -7.09 8.43
CA ALA A 53 -4.58 -6.19 8.68
C ALA A 53 -5.92 -6.92 8.97
N GLU A 54 -5.83 -8.11 9.54
CA GLU A 54 -6.90 -9.11 9.69
C GLU A 54 -7.62 -9.11 11.04
N LYS A 55 -7.11 -8.36 12.04
CA LYS A 55 -7.70 -8.37 13.37
C LYS A 55 -9.01 -7.57 13.39
N ALA A 56 -10.08 -8.25 13.79
CA ALA A 56 -11.31 -7.62 14.26
C ALA A 56 -11.20 -7.27 15.75
N TYR A 57 -11.97 -6.29 16.22
CA TYR A 57 -12.02 -5.91 17.63
C TYR A 57 -13.45 -5.86 18.16
N MET A 58 -13.67 -6.53 19.31
CA MET A 58 -14.96 -6.59 20.03
C MET A 58 -16.17 -7.07 19.19
N GLY A 59 -15.95 -7.69 18.03
CA GLY A 59 -17.03 -8.08 17.11
C GLY A 59 -17.72 -6.92 16.40
N GLU A 60 -17.37 -5.67 16.72
CA GLU A 60 -17.98 -4.46 16.16
C GLU A 60 -17.05 -3.74 15.19
N VAL A 61 -15.73 -3.84 15.39
CA VAL A 61 -14.74 -3.19 14.53
C VAL A 61 -14.24 -4.20 13.51
N PRO A 62 -14.55 -4.01 12.21
CA PRO A 62 -14.09 -4.93 11.18
C PRO A 62 -12.57 -4.82 10.97
N PRO A 63 -11.93 -5.89 10.45
CA PRO A 63 -10.57 -5.82 9.96
C PRO A 63 -10.39 -4.69 8.95
N ILE A 64 -9.30 -3.93 9.04
CA ILE A 64 -9.10 -2.78 8.14
C ILE A 64 -8.83 -3.22 6.69
N LYS A 65 -8.44 -4.49 6.47
CA LYS A 65 -8.29 -5.07 5.14
C LYS A 65 -9.62 -5.24 4.40
N ASP A 66 -10.74 -5.25 5.12
CA ASP A 66 -12.07 -5.43 4.53
C ASP A 66 -12.71 -4.09 4.11
N LEU A 67 -12.07 -2.97 4.45
CA LEU A 67 -12.48 -1.63 4.01
C LEU A 67 -11.88 -1.31 2.63
N ASP A 68 -12.66 -0.66 1.77
CA ASP A 68 -12.18 -0.13 0.49
C ASP A 68 -11.03 0.86 0.66
N PHE A 69 -10.15 0.92 -0.34
CA PHE A 69 -8.97 1.78 -0.33
C PHE A 69 -9.31 3.23 0.03
N ALA A 70 -10.28 3.83 -0.67
CA ALA A 70 -10.67 5.23 -0.45
C ALA A 70 -11.27 5.45 0.95
N VAL A 71 -12.10 4.52 1.42
CA VAL A 71 -12.71 4.59 2.75
C VAL A 71 -11.63 4.51 3.84
N ARG A 72 -10.69 3.58 3.72
CA ARG A 72 -9.60 3.44 4.68
C ARG A 72 -8.74 4.69 4.75
N LEU A 73 -8.39 5.27 3.60
CA LEU A 73 -7.62 6.51 3.54
C LEU A 73 -8.36 7.69 4.16
N GLU A 74 -9.65 7.84 3.85
CA GLU A 74 -10.45 8.91 4.41
C GLU A 74 -10.62 8.75 5.93
N MET A 75 -10.86 7.54 6.41
CA MET A 75 -10.91 7.27 7.85
C MET A 75 -9.59 7.65 8.55
N MET A 76 -8.42 7.34 7.97
CA MET A 76 -7.13 7.78 8.54
C MET A 76 -7.04 9.30 8.65
N LYS A 77 -7.43 10.03 7.60
CA LYS A 77 -7.47 11.50 7.59
C LYS A 77 -8.43 12.05 8.64
N GLN A 78 -9.61 11.44 8.78
CA GLN A 78 -10.62 11.89 9.73
C GLN A 78 -10.26 11.60 11.19
N TYR A 79 -9.62 10.46 11.47
CA TYR A 79 -9.05 10.22 12.80
C TYR A 79 -7.95 11.22 13.14
N LYS A 80 -7.15 11.66 12.15
CA LYS A 80 -6.13 12.70 12.38
C LYS A 80 -6.75 14.06 12.69
N ASN A 81 -7.73 14.49 11.89
CA ASN A 81 -8.28 15.86 11.97
C ASN A 81 -9.49 15.99 12.91
N GLY A 82 -9.94 14.90 13.54
CA GLY A 82 -11.12 14.90 14.42
C GLY A 82 -12.46 14.87 13.70
N GLY A 83 -12.50 14.64 12.39
CA GLY A 83 -13.71 14.65 11.55
C GLY A 83 -14.73 13.55 11.89
N LEU A 84 -14.35 12.55 12.68
CA LEU A 84 -15.24 11.51 13.19
C LEU A 84 -15.91 11.87 14.53
N GLY A 85 -15.72 13.11 15.01
CA GLY A 85 -16.21 13.57 16.32
C GLY A 85 -15.38 13.09 17.50
N GLU A 86 -15.74 13.53 18.70
CA GLU A 86 -14.97 13.34 19.94
C GLU A 86 -14.65 11.86 20.25
N LYS A 87 -15.59 10.95 19.96
CA LYS A 87 -15.42 9.51 20.19
C LYS A 87 -14.77 8.80 19.01
N GLY A 88 -14.75 9.41 17.83
CA GLY A 88 -14.31 8.77 16.58
C GLY A 88 -15.23 7.62 16.17
N ALA A 89 -14.89 6.93 15.07
CA ALA A 89 -15.61 5.71 14.72
C ALA A 89 -15.32 4.61 15.76
N TYR A 90 -16.38 3.91 16.18
CA TYR A 90 -16.36 2.83 17.17
C TYR A 90 -15.80 3.22 18.56
N GLY A 91 -15.80 4.52 18.91
CA GLY A 91 -15.27 4.95 20.21
C GLY A 91 -13.74 4.93 20.33
N LEU A 92 -13.02 4.84 19.20
CA LEU A 92 -11.56 4.66 19.16
C LEU A 92 -10.76 5.95 18.94
N ALA A 93 -11.36 7.13 19.06
CA ALA A 93 -10.65 8.40 18.82
C ALA A 93 -9.34 8.49 19.60
N ASN A 94 -9.35 8.30 20.92
CA ASN A 94 -8.16 8.46 21.76
C ASN A 94 -7.00 7.57 21.31
N VAL A 95 -7.27 6.32 20.93
CA VAL A 95 -6.22 5.38 20.52
C VAL A 95 -5.74 5.68 19.10
N LYS A 96 -6.66 5.95 18.16
CA LYS A 96 -6.31 6.13 16.75
C LYS A 96 -5.72 7.51 16.47
N GLN A 97 -6.20 8.56 17.13
CA GLN A 97 -5.73 9.92 16.91
C GLN A 97 -4.26 10.07 17.30
N ASP A 98 -3.82 9.48 18.41
CA ASP A 98 -2.41 9.49 18.84
C ASP A 98 -1.46 8.86 17.82
N VAL A 99 -1.91 7.80 17.14
CA VAL A 99 -1.15 7.17 16.05
C VAL A 99 -1.18 8.07 14.81
N MET A 100 -2.36 8.56 14.41
CA MET A 100 -2.53 9.33 13.18
C MET A 100 -1.86 10.71 13.23
N LEU A 101 -1.73 11.33 14.40
CA LEU A 101 -1.05 12.63 14.56
C LEU A 101 0.43 12.58 14.17
N LYS A 102 1.07 11.40 14.25
CA LYS A 102 2.49 11.19 13.90
C LYS A 102 2.73 11.03 12.40
N LEU A 103 1.68 10.86 11.60
CA LEU A 103 1.77 10.50 10.18
C LEU A 103 1.51 11.72 9.29
N SER A 104 2.30 11.92 8.24
CA SER A 104 1.94 12.85 7.16
C SER A 104 0.78 12.31 6.30
N GLN A 105 0.26 13.13 5.36
CA GLN A 105 -0.73 12.62 4.40
C GLN A 105 -0.13 11.55 3.48
N ASP A 106 1.10 11.75 3.03
CA ASP A 106 1.84 10.78 2.22
C ASP A 106 2.08 9.47 2.98
N ASP A 107 2.42 9.55 4.28
CA ASP A 107 2.57 8.35 5.12
C ASP A 107 1.27 7.53 5.18
N MET A 108 0.12 8.20 5.35
CA MET A 108 -1.18 7.54 5.35
C MET A 108 -1.49 6.88 4.00
N GLU A 109 -1.16 7.54 2.89
CA GLU A 109 -1.31 6.95 1.55
C GLU A 109 -0.39 5.74 1.35
N HIS A 110 0.88 5.83 1.75
CA HIS A 110 1.86 4.76 1.65
C HIS A 110 1.45 3.53 2.47
N ILE A 111 0.96 3.75 3.71
CA ILE A 111 0.39 2.68 4.54
C ILE A 111 -0.82 2.06 3.84
N ASN A 112 -1.69 2.87 3.24
CA ASN A 112 -2.87 2.36 2.55
C ASN A 112 -2.51 1.50 1.33
N LEU A 113 -1.51 1.92 0.55
CA LEU A 113 -0.94 1.17 -0.57
C LEU A 113 -0.39 -0.17 -0.08
N TYR A 114 0.35 -0.19 1.02
CA TYR A 114 0.85 -1.44 1.61
C TYR A 114 -0.29 -2.38 2.04
N ILE A 115 -1.31 -1.88 2.74
CA ILE A 115 -2.45 -2.74 3.13
C ILE A 115 -3.17 -3.29 1.88
N GLN A 116 -3.21 -2.52 0.79
CA GLN A 116 -3.76 -3.01 -0.47
C GLN A 116 -2.97 -4.20 -1.05
N THR A 117 -1.65 -4.26 -0.87
CA THR A 117 -0.87 -5.43 -1.31
C THR A 117 -1.23 -6.68 -0.49
N LEU A 118 -1.44 -6.53 0.82
CA LEU A 118 -1.86 -7.64 1.70
C LEU A 118 -3.19 -8.26 1.25
N ILE A 119 -4.16 -7.42 0.84
CA ILE A 119 -5.46 -7.87 0.33
C ILE A 119 -5.30 -8.62 -1.00
N SER A 120 -4.49 -8.08 -1.90
CA SER A 120 -4.23 -8.72 -3.20
C SER A 120 -3.54 -10.07 -3.05
N GLU A 121 -2.58 -10.19 -2.13
CA GLU A 121 -1.89 -11.45 -1.82
C GLU A 121 -2.83 -12.51 -1.24
N GLU A 122 -3.82 -12.11 -0.43
CA GLU A 122 -4.82 -13.02 0.14
C GLU A 122 -5.77 -13.57 -0.92
N LYS A 123 -6.24 -12.73 -1.85
CA LYS A 123 -7.16 -13.14 -2.94
C LYS A 123 -6.55 -14.11 -3.94
N ASN A 124 -5.22 -14.19 -4.00
CA ASN A 124 -4.48 -15.05 -4.93
C ASN A 124 -4.09 -16.41 -4.32
N LYS A 125 -4.63 -16.75 -3.15
CA LYS A 125 -4.45 -18.04 -2.46
C LYS A 125 -5.75 -18.84 -2.47
#